data_AF-A0A0T7FAY0-F1
#
_entry.id   AF-A0A0T7FAY0-F1
#
_cell.length_a   1.000
_cell.length_b   1.000
_cell.length_c   1.000
_cell.angle_alpha   90.00
_cell.angle_beta   90.00
_cell.angle_gamma   90.00
#
_symmetry.space_group_name_H-M   'P 1'
#
loop_
_entity.id
_entity.type
_entity.pdbx_description
1 polymer ?
#
loop_
_entity_poly.entity_id
_entity_poly.type
_entity_poly.pdbx_seq_one_letter_code
_entity_poly.pdbx_strand_id
1 'polypeptide(L)'
;MTHPHQVTDRAILRYLELVYGFNSEFFRNRIAVLAERGIKEGATGVIIEGVKLVIRDSRVVNVTEKQIPSCARWSIQEPAD
;
A
#
# COMPACT_ATOMS: atom_id res chain seq x y z
N MET A 1 25.33 -2.69 22.88
CA MET A 1 24.58 -1.91 21.87
C MET A 1 23.12 -2.30 22.02
N THR A 2 22.29 -1.41 22.58
CA THR A 2 20.87 -1.71 22.81
C THR A 2 20.19 -1.75 21.45
N HIS A 3 19.84 -2.93 20.95
CA HIS A 3 18.97 -3.02 19.79
C HIS A 3 17.63 -2.40 20.20
N PRO A 4 17.20 -1.28 19.58
CA PRO A 4 15.87 -0.76 19.85
C PRO A 4 14.87 -1.88 19.57
N HIS A 5 13.93 -2.09 20.49
CA HIS A 5 12.91 -3.13 20.36
C HIS A 5 12.24 -3.03 18.98
N GLN A 6 12.19 -4.14 18.25
CA GLN A 6 11.59 -4.16 16.92
C GLN A 6 10.07 -3.98 17.02
N VAL A 7 9.54 -3.02 16.27
CA VAL A 7 8.10 -2.76 16.17
C VAL A 7 7.63 -3.21 14.79
N THR A 8 6.60 -4.05 14.76
CA THR A 8 6.01 -4.56 13.51
C THR A 8 4.94 -3.62 12.96
N ASP A 9 4.67 -3.65 11.66
CA ASP A 9 3.60 -2.86 11.02
C ASP A 9 2.23 -3.10 11.67
N ARG A 10 1.99 -4.36 12.09
CA ARG A 10 0.77 -4.74 12.82
C ARG A 10 0.65 -3.99 14.14
N ALA A 11 1.76 -3.84 14.88
CA ALA A 11 1.76 -3.09 16.13
C ALA A 11 1.53 -1.60 15.90
N ILE A 12 2.11 -1.02 14.84
CA ILE A 12 1.90 0.38 14.45
C ILE A 12 0.43 0.62 14.11
N LEU A 13 -0.16 -0.19 13.23
CA LEU A 13 -1.57 -0.07 12.85
C LEU A 13 -2.47 -0.16 14.09
N ARG A 14 -2.25 -1.15 14.95
CA ARG A 14 -3.06 -1.33 16.16
C ARG A 14 -2.93 -0.15 17.13
N TYR A 15 -1.73 0.41 17.26
CA TYR A 15 -1.50 1.59 18.10
C TYR A 15 -2.24 2.82 17.55
N LEU A 16 -2.18 3.05 16.23
CA LEU A 16 -2.91 4.15 15.58
C LEU A 16 -4.42 4.02 15.76
N GLU A 17 -4.97 2.80 15.67
CA GLU A 17 -6.39 2.54 15.90
C GLU A 17 -6.82 2.88 17.33
N LEU A 18 -6.05 2.42 18.31
CA LEU A 18 -6.42 2.55 19.73
C LEU A 18 -6.17 3.94 20.30
N VAL A 19 -5.09 4.62 19.88
CA VAL A 19 -4.68 5.90 20.47
C VAL A 19 -5.23 7.10 19.71
N TYR A 20 -5.26 7.02 18.38
CA TYR A 20 -5.66 8.14 17.52
C TYR A 20 -7.02 7.95 16.84
N GLY A 21 -7.71 6.83 17.09
CA GLY A 21 -8.99 6.54 16.46
C GLY A 21 -8.88 6.30 14.95
N PHE A 22 -7.68 5.95 14.45
CA PHE A 22 -7.50 5.57 13.05
C PHE A 22 -8.38 4.37 12.72
N ASN A 23 -9.07 4.37 11.58
CA ASN A 23 -9.92 3.25 11.18
C ASN A 23 -9.35 2.58 9.92
N SER A 24 -8.55 1.54 10.11
CA SER A 24 -7.88 0.84 9.02
C SER A 24 -8.87 0.19 8.04
N GLU A 25 -10.03 -0.27 8.53
CA GLU A 25 -11.09 -0.87 7.71
C GLU A 25 -11.79 0.16 6.82
N PHE A 26 -12.04 1.37 7.33
CA PHE A 26 -12.60 2.46 6.53
C PHE A 26 -11.70 2.78 5.33
N PHE A 27 -10.38 2.95 5.58
CA PHE A 27 -9.43 3.22 4.51
C PHE A 27 -9.29 2.05 3.54
N ARG A 28 -9.32 0.80 4.02
CA ARG A 28 -9.33 -0.39 3.17
C ARG A 28 -10.51 -0.36 2.20
N ASN A 29 -11.72 -0.10 2.69
CA ASN A 29 -12.91 -0.04 1.84
C ASN A 29 -12.82 1.12 0.84
N ARG A 30 -12.41 2.30 1.30
CA ARG A 30 -12.25 3.48 0.43
C ARG A 30 -11.23 3.23 -0.69
N ILE A 31 -10.08 2.64 -0.39
CA ILE A 31 -9.06 2.29 -1.39
C ILE A 31 -9.63 1.29 -2.39
N ALA A 32 -10.37 0.27 -1.94
CA ALA A 32 -10.99 -0.72 -2.82
C ALA A 32 -11.99 -0.07 -3.79
N VAL A 33 -12.86 0.83 -3.30
CA VAL A 33 -13.81 1.57 -4.13
C VAL A 33 -13.09 2.43 -5.16
N LEU A 34 -12.04 3.14 -4.76
CA LEU A 34 -11.28 4.01 -5.66
C LEU A 34 -10.47 3.22 -6.70
N ALA A 35 -10.01 2.03 -6.36
CA ALA A 35 -9.29 1.15 -7.27
C ALA A 35 -10.22 0.33 -8.19
N GLU A 36 -11.51 0.20 -7.87
CA GLU A 36 -12.44 -0.73 -8.53
C GLU A 36 -12.44 -0.58 -10.05
N ARG A 37 -12.58 0.66 -10.53
CA ARG A 37 -12.59 0.93 -11.97
C ARG A 37 -11.26 0.53 -12.62
N GLY A 38 -10.13 0.87 -12.00
CA GLY A 38 -8.82 0.50 -12.54
C GLY A 38 -8.61 -1.02 -12.57
N ILE A 39 -9.09 -1.73 -11.55
CA ILE A 39 -9.03 -3.20 -11.51
C ILE A 39 -9.88 -3.80 -12.63
N LYS A 40 -11.12 -3.31 -12.83
CA LYS A 40 -12.02 -3.77 -13.90
C LYS A 40 -11.43 -3.59 -15.29
N GLU A 41 -10.71 -2.49 -15.51
CA GLU A 41 -10.06 -2.17 -16.78
C GLU A 41 -8.68 -2.86 -16.95
N GLY A 42 -8.25 -3.69 -16.01
CA GLY A 42 -6.95 -4.38 -16.06
C GLY A 42 -5.74 -3.47 -15.83
N ALA A 43 -5.91 -2.33 -15.17
CA ALA A 43 -4.85 -1.39 -14.89
C ALA A 43 -3.80 -1.97 -13.91
N THR A 44 -2.54 -1.64 -14.13
CA THR A 44 -1.42 -1.96 -13.23
C THR A 44 -1.21 -0.91 -12.13
N GLY A 45 -1.87 0.25 -12.27
CA GLY A 45 -1.93 1.24 -11.21
C GLY A 45 -2.94 2.36 -11.48
N VAL A 46 -3.41 2.97 -10.40
CA VAL A 46 -4.43 4.03 -10.42
C VAL A 46 -3.90 5.22 -9.63
N ILE A 47 -3.98 6.42 -10.21
CA ILE A 47 -3.58 7.66 -9.54
C ILE A 47 -4.84 8.33 -8.97
N ILE A 48 -4.89 8.46 -7.65
CA ILE A 48 -6.00 9.08 -6.90
C ILE A 48 -5.42 9.90 -5.75
N GLU A 49 -6.07 11.00 -5.38
CA GLU A 49 -5.72 11.77 -4.17
C GLU A 49 -4.21 12.12 -4.05
N GLY A 50 -3.54 12.32 -5.18
CA GLY A 50 -2.10 12.64 -5.22
C GLY A 50 -1.14 11.46 -5.03
N VAL A 51 -1.65 10.24 -4.85
CA VAL A 51 -0.88 9.01 -4.74
C VAL A 51 -1.18 8.05 -5.89
N LYS A 52 -0.32 7.04 -6.04
CA LYS A 52 -0.49 5.97 -7.00
C LYS A 52 -0.66 4.65 -6.27
N LEU A 53 -1.82 4.03 -6.46
CA LEU A 53 -2.10 2.66 -6.06
C LEU A 53 -1.49 1.70 -7.08
N VAL A 54 -0.71 0.74 -6.63
CA VAL A 54 -0.14 -0.33 -7.45
C VAL A 54 -1.04 -1.55 -7.37
N ILE A 55 -1.49 -2.05 -8.52
CA ILE A 55 -2.40 -3.19 -8.61
C ILE A 55 -1.64 -4.41 -9.14
N ARG A 56 -1.81 -5.53 -8.45
CA ARG A 56 -1.35 -6.86 -8.86
C ARG A 56 -2.43 -7.88 -8.52
N ASP A 57 -2.72 -8.80 -9.44
CA ASP A 57 -3.70 -9.86 -9.23
C ASP A 57 -5.05 -9.33 -8.69
N SER A 58 -5.56 -8.25 -9.30
CA SER A 58 -6.80 -7.56 -8.89
C SER A 58 -6.81 -7.03 -7.45
N ARG A 59 -5.64 -6.82 -6.84
CA ARG A 59 -5.48 -6.28 -5.48
C ARG A 59 -4.54 -5.09 -5.47
N VAL A 60 -4.83 -4.12 -4.62
CA VAL A 60 -3.89 -3.03 -4.33
C VAL A 60 -2.82 -3.57 -3.38
N VAL A 61 -1.57 -3.60 -3.85
CA VAL A 61 -0.45 -4.18 -3.10
C VAL A 61 0.52 -3.12 -2.56
N ASN A 62 0.49 -1.91 -3.12
CA ASN A 62 1.37 -0.84 -2.68
C ASN A 62 0.75 0.54 -2.97
N VAL A 63 1.19 1.55 -2.24
CA VAL A 63 0.85 2.96 -2.46
C VAL A 63 2.16 3.73 -2.60
N THR A 64 2.31 4.45 -3.69
CA THR A 64 3.54 5.15 -4.06
C THR A 64 3.24 6.60 -4.42
N GLU A 65 4.25 7.45 -4.45
CA GLU A 65 4.11 8.82 -4.92
C GLU A 65 3.76 8.86 -6.42
N LYS A 66 2.93 9.83 -6.81
CA LYS A 66 2.37 9.97 -8.17
C LYS A 66 3.44 9.99 -9.28
N GLN A 67 4.66 10.42 -8.99
CA GLN A 67 5.73 10.60 -9.98
C GLN A 67 6.41 9.29 -10.41
N ILE A 68 6.11 8.15 -9.78
CA ILE A 68 6.77 6.88 -10.13
C ILE A 68 6.04 6.20 -11.30
N PRO A 69 6.68 5.98 -12.46
CA PRO A 69 6.05 5.35 -13.63
C PRO A 69 5.70 3.87 -13.38
N SER A 70 4.58 3.40 -13.95
CA SER A 70 4.03 2.04 -13.70
C SER A 70 4.85 0.92 -14.31
N CYS A 71 5.67 1.25 -15.30
CA CYS A 71 6.57 0.33 -15.98
C CYS A 71 8.02 0.38 -15.47
N ALA A 72 8.31 1.09 -14.38
CA ALA A 72 9.57 0.86 -13.68
C ALA A 72 9.52 -0.56 -13.13
N ARG A 73 10.13 -1.50 -13.87
CA ARG A 73 10.36 -2.89 -13.48
C ARG A 73 10.92 -2.88 -12.07
N TRP A 74 10.05 -3.13 -11.09
CA TRP A 74 10.45 -3.34 -9.71
C TRP A 74 11.13 -4.70 -9.70
N SER A 75 12.45 -4.71 -9.85
CA SER A 75 13.25 -5.88 -9.51
C SER A 75 12.93 -6.18 -8.05
N ILE A 76 12.15 -7.24 -7.84
CA ILE A 76 12.23 -8.00 -6.59
C ILE A 76 13.70 -8.40 -6.53
N GLN A 77 14.44 -7.78 -5.63
CA GLN A 77 15.77 -8.27 -5.29
C GLN A 77 15.52 -9.61 -4.61
N GLU A 78 15.67 -10.70 -5.37
CA GLU A 78 15.89 -12.01 -4.79
C GLU A 78 17.07 -11.85 -3.83
N PRO A 79 16.97 -12.23 -2.54
CA PRO A 79 18.15 -12.29 -1.71
C PRO A 79 19.10 -13.29 -2.37
N ALA A 80 20.22 -12.79 -2.86
CA ALA A 80 21.37 -13.62 -3.12
C ALA A 80 22.00 -13.95 -1.76
N ASP A 81 22.18 -15.25 -1.56
CA ASP A 81 22.75 -15.96 -0.40
C ASP A 81 21.78 -16.35 0.73
#